data_AF-A0A963N427-F1
#
_entry.id   AF-A0A963N427-F1
#
_cell.length_a   1.000
_cell.length_b   1.000
_cell.length_c   1.000
_cell.angle_alpha   90.00
_cell.angle_beta   90.00
_cell.angle_gamma   90.00
#
_symmetry.space_group_name_H-M   'P 1'
#
loop_
_entity.id
_entity.type
_entity.pdbx_description
1 polymer ?
#
loop_
_entity_poly.entity_id
_entity_poly.type
_entity_poly.pdbx_seq_one_letter_code
_entity_poly.pdbx_strand_id
1 'polypeptide(L)'
;MKRSLLAITAALAAAFSGATHAARYDTYQGLAHTETESGFVSGAELAAPGTFDFLLGSDSLMTFSGESSFSALELGLFSGTTLLRGWLLTPSTGNDVTTFSMVAGSYSFKTLSSVSGPGYFSFSTAIATVPEPDESHLLLAGLAMIGIVARHKLNR
;
A
#
# COMPACT_ATOMS: atom_id res chain seq x y z
N MET A 1 0.68 14.38 64.76
CA MET A 1 0.29 13.44 63.67
C MET A 1 0.33 14.18 62.34
N LYS A 2 1.42 14.06 61.57
CA LYS A 2 1.59 14.67 60.23
C LYS A 2 2.49 13.78 59.37
N ARG A 3 1.97 12.63 58.93
CA ARG A 3 2.65 11.71 57.99
C ARG A 3 1.59 10.92 57.21
N SER A 4 0.93 11.53 56.23
CA SER A 4 0.07 10.78 55.31
C SER A 4 -0.08 11.37 53.91
N LEU A 5 0.59 12.49 53.58
CA LEU A 5 0.43 13.16 52.29
C LEU A 5 1.47 12.80 51.22
N LEU A 6 2.43 11.91 51.52
CA LEU A 6 3.48 11.49 50.57
C LEU A 6 3.21 10.16 49.86
N ALA A 7 2.13 9.45 50.22
CA ALA A 7 1.83 8.14 49.62
C ALA A 7 0.95 8.22 48.34
N ILE A 8 0.34 9.38 48.06
CA ILE A 8 -0.60 9.52 46.94
C ILE A 8 0.10 10.04 45.66
N THR A 9 1.28 10.64 45.77
CA THR A 9 2.03 11.14 44.60
C THR A 9 2.81 10.04 43.86
N ALA A 10 3.11 8.91 44.50
CA ALA A 10 3.77 7.78 43.84
C ALA A 10 2.81 6.96 42.95
N ALA A 11 1.52 6.92 43.28
CA ALA A 11 0.53 6.20 42.48
C ALA A 11 0.11 6.95 41.21
N LEU A 12 0.29 8.28 41.16
CA LEU A 12 -0.07 9.09 39.99
C LEU A 12 1.08 9.20 38.96
N ALA A 13 2.33 8.90 39.35
CA ALA A 13 3.45 8.80 38.43
C ALA A 13 3.47 7.48 37.63
N ALA A 14 2.74 6.46 38.10
CA ALA A 14 2.53 5.21 37.35
C ALA A 14 1.39 5.31 36.31
N ALA A 15 0.60 6.39 36.34
CA ALA A 15 -0.51 6.60 35.39
C ALA A 15 -0.07 7.26 34.06
N PHE A 16 1.21 7.61 33.92
CA PHE A 16 1.77 8.18 32.70
C PHE A 16 2.82 7.27 32.03
N SER A 17 2.73 5.95 32.21
CA SER A 17 3.14 5.05 31.11
C SER A 17 2.08 5.14 30.02
N GLY A 18 1.93 6.33 29.43
CA GLY A 18 1.23 6.48 28.17
C GLY A 18 1.98 5.59 27.19
N ALA A 19 1.33 4.51 26.77
CA ALA A 19 1.80 3.75 25.63
C ALA A 19 2.09 4.76 24.52
N THR A 20 3.35 4.87 24.12
CA THR A 20 3.76 5.65 22.95
C THR A 20 3.25 4.89 21.74
N HIS A 21 1.96 5.07 21.45
CA HIS A 21 1.27 4.48 20.32
C HIS A 21 1.98 4.85 19.02
N ALA A 22 1.95 3.93 18.06
CA ALA A 22 2.43 4.21 16.72
C ALA A 22 1.66 5.40 16.11
N ALA A 23 2.38 6.45 15.74
CA ALA A 23 1.86 7.53 14.91
C ALA A 23 1.81 7.05 13.47
N ARG A 24 0.63 7.14 12.85
CA ARG A 24 0.38 6.74 11.46
C ARG A 24 0.00 7.96 10.64
N TYR A 25 0.67 8.10 9.50
CA TYR A 25 0.39 9.10 8.48
C TYR A 25 0.13 8.40 7.17
N ASP A 26 -0.89 8.87 6.46
CA ASP A 26 -1.42 8.18 5.31
C ASP A 26 -2.02 9.20 4.34
N THR A 27 -1.64 9.13 3.06
CA THR A 27 -2.33 9.87 1.98
C THR A 27 -3.52 9.09 1.43
N TYR A 28 -3.62 7.79 1.74
CA TYR A 28 -4.65 6.88 1.28
C TYR A 28 -5.93 7.14 2.11
N GLN A 29 -6.69 8.18 1.75
CA GLN A 29 -7.91 8.60 2.45
C GLN A 29 -9.14 7.75 2.11
N GLY A 30 -8.95 6.50 1.64
CA GLY A 30 -10.04 5.63 1.17
C GLY A 30 -10.74 6.13 -0.11
N LEU A 31 -10.07 6.98 -0.89
CA LEU A 31 -10.56 7.53 -2.16
C LEU A 31 -10.06 6.69 -3.34
N ALA A 32 -10.50 6.98 -4.58
CA ALA A 32 -10.01 6.26 -5.76
C ALA A 32 -8.56 6.68 -6.08
N HIS A 33 -7.67 5.71 -6.21
CA HIS A 33 -6.23 5.97 -6.36
C HIS A 33 -5.83 6.12 -7.83
N THR A 34 -5.33 7.29 -8.19
CA THR A 34 -4.89 7.63 -9.56
C THR A 34 -3.47 8.18 -9.64
N GLU A 35 -2.78 8.38 -8.50
CA GLU A 35 -1.48 9.04 -8.42
C GLU A 35 -0.48 8.31 -7.48
N THR A 36 0.62 8.99 -7.14
CA THR A 36 1.62 8.50 -6.19
C THR A 36 1.18 8.78 -4.76
N GLU A 37 1.19 7.77 -3.90
CA GLU A 37 0.73 7.86 -2.53
C GLU A 37 1.65 7.16 -1.55
N SER A 38 1.73 7.67 -0.31
CA SER A 38 2.68 7.18 0.68
C SER A 38 2.07 6.93 2.05
N GLY A 39 2.55 5.88 2.71
CA GLY A 39 2.23 5.54 4.08
C GLY A 39 3.47 5.63 4.96
N PHE A 40 3.32 6.18 6.17
CA PHE A 40 4.39 6.26 7.15
C PHE A 40 3.87 5.88 8.53
N VAL A 41 4.61 5.02 9.23
CA VAL A 41 4.32 4.65 10.61
C VAL A 41 5.58 4.75 11.43
N SER A 42 5.48 5.33 12.63
CA SER A 42 6.59 5.42 13.59
C SER A 42 6.09 5.24 15.02
N GLY A 43 6.93 4.73 15.92
CA GLY A 43 6.57 4.63 17.34
C GLY A 43 7.24 3.46 18.06
N ALA A 44 7.03 3.40 19.39
CA ALA A 44 7.63 2.38 20.27
C ALA A 44 6.94 1.01 20.15
N GLU A 45 5.66 1.01 19.78
CA GLU A 45 4.84 -0.17 19.57
C GLU A 45 4.29 -0.20 18.14
N LEU A 46 5.11 -0.62 17.18
CA LEU A 46 4.65 -0.92 15.82
C LEU A 46 3.95 -2.29 15.71
N ALA A 47 3.72 -2.94 16.85
CA ALA A 47 3.05 -4.23 16.96
C ALA A 47 1.54 -4.17 16.61
N ALA A 48 0.96 -2.97 16.50
CA ALA A 48 -0.40 -2.80 16.00
C ALA A 48 -0.35 -2.59 14.46
N PRO A 49 -0.64 -3.62 13.64
CA PRO A 49 -0.61 -3.50 12.18
C PRO A 49 -1.60 -2.43 11.72
N GLY A 50 -1.10 -1.31 11.20
CA GLY A 50 -1.90 -0.35 10.47
C GLY A 50 -2.29 -0.94 9.11
N THR A 51 -3.58 -1.00 8.80
CA THR A 51 -4.07 -1.39 7.47
C THR A 51 -4.23 -0.17 6.58
N PHE A 52 -3.50 -0.09 5.47
CA PHE A 52 -3.62 1.00 4.48
C PHE A 52 -4.54 0.53 3.36
N ASP A 53 -5.79 0.96 3.42
CA ASP A 53 -6.85 0.49 2.53
C ASP A 53 -7.02 1.44 1.34
N PHE A 54 -7.16 0.88 0.14
CA PHE A 54 -7.22 1.64 -1.10
C PHE A 54 -8.11 0.98 -2.16
N LEU A 55 -8.60 1.78 -3.10
CA LEU A 55 -9.45 1.33 -4.21
C LEU A 55 -8.81 1.67 -5.56
N LEU A 56 -8.71 0.67 -6.43
CA LEU A 56 -8.41 0.86 -7.85
C LEU A 56 -9.70 0.89 -8.66
N GLY A 57 -9.94 1.98 -9.37
CA GLY A 57 -11.12 2.15 -10.24
C GLY A 57 -11.02 1.43 -11.58
N SER A 58 -9.81 1.09 -12.03
CA SER A 58 -9.54 0.41 -13.29
C SER A 58 -8.29 -0.46 -13.16
N ASP A 59 -8.09 -1.37 -14.12
CA ASP A 59 -6.87 -2.16 -14.23
C ASP A 59 -5.64 -1.24 -14.36
N SER A 60 -4.64 -1.48 -13.53
CA SER A 60 -3.53 -0.56 -13.32
C SER A 60 -2.22 -1.29 -13.04
N LEU A 61 -1.10 -0.66 -13.41
CA LEU A 61 0.23 -1.04 -12.98
C LEU A 61 0.54 -0.31 -11.68
N MET A 62 0.79 -1.07 -10.63
CA MET A 62 1.27 -0.55 -9.36
C MET A 62 2.79 -0.69 -9.30
N THR A 63 3.46 0.40 -8.97
CA THR A 63 4.88 0.43 -8.64
C THR A 63 5.04 0.70 -7.16
N PHE A 64 5.75 -0.18 -6.44
CA PHE A 64 5.96 -0.08 -5.00
C PHE A 64 7.42 0.23 -4.69
N SER A 65 7.66 1.14 -3.74
CA SER A 65 8.93 1.33 -3.06
C SER A 65 8.71 1.54 -1.57
N GLY A 66 9.67 1.19 -0.74
CA GLY A 66 9.57 1.44 0.70
C GLY A 66 10.87 1.15 1.43
N GLU A 67 10.94 1.63 2.67
CA GLU A 67 12.10 1.51 3.54
C GLU A 67 11.66 1.34 5.00
N SER A 68 12.55 0.86 5.85
CA SER A 68 12.27 0.71 7.27
C SER A 68 13.52 0.85 8.11
N SER A 69 13.41 1.38 9.33
CA SER A 69 14.51 1.35 10.30
C SER A 69 14.80 -0.04 10.86
N PHE A 70 13.93 -1.04 10.62
CA PHE A 70 14.11 -2.40 11.08
C PHE A 70 14.97 -3.22 10.14
N SER A 71 15.71 -4.19 10.67
CA SER A 71 16.51 -5.13 9.88
C SER A 71 15.65 -6.03 8.98
N ALA A 72 14.41 -6.29 9.40
CA ALA A 72 13.43 -7.05 8.64
C ALA A 72 12.02 -6.61 9.06
N LEU A 73 11.32 -5.90 8.17
CA LEU A 73 9.89 -5.65 8.28
C LEU A 73 9.20 -6.13 7.01
N GLU A 74 8.24 -7.04 7.13
CA GLU A 74 7.48 -7.50 5.99
C GLU A 74 6.17 -6.73 5.84
N LEU A 75 5.95 -6.14 4.67
CA LEU A 75 4.70 -5.52 4.27
C LEU A 75 4.02 -6.38 3.20
N GLY A 76 2.74 -6.68 3.37
CA GLY A 76 1.95 -7.47 2.44
C GLY A 76 0.84 -6.65 1.81
N LEU A 77 0.61 -6.84 0.51
CA LEU A 77 -0.57 -6.38 -0.22
C LEU A 77 -1.62 -7.49 -0.23
N PHE A 78 -2.84 -7.14 0.16
CA PHE A 78 -3.97 -8.04 0.26
C PHE A 78 -5.13 -7.59 -0.61
N SER A 79 -5.88 -8.56 -1.15
CA SER A 79 -7.26 -8.37 -1.60
C SER A 79 -8.17 -9.19 -0.69
N GLY A 80 -8.95 -8.51 0.14
CA GLY A 80 -9.68 -9.14 1.24
C GLY A 80 -8.74 -9.83 2.24
N THR A 81 -8.78 -11.16 2.28
CA THR A 81 -7.93 -12.00 3.13
C THR A 81 -6.76 -12.65 2.38
N THR A 82 -6.72 -12.52 1.05
CA THR A 82 -5.71 -13.17 0.20
C THR A 82 -4.48 -12.28 0.09
N LEU A 83 -3.32 -12.80 0.47
CA LEU A 83 -2.03 -12.17 0.21
C LEU A 83 -1.70 -12.27 -1.28
N LEU A 84 -1.54 -11.11 -1.93
CA LEU A 84 -1.16 -11.04 -3.34
C LEU A 84 0.35 -10.95 -3.50
N ARG A 85 1.01 -10.17 -2.63
CA ARG A 85 2.46 -9.92 -2.68
C ARG A 85 2.98 -9.46 -1.32
N GLY A 86 4.23 -9.78 -1.02
CA GLY A 86 4.94 -9.30 0.15
C GLY A 86 6.27 -8.65 -0.22
N TRP A 87 6.69 -7.68 0.58
CA TRP A 87 7.95 -6.95 0.47
C TRP A 87 8.68 -6.97 1.79
N LEU A 88 9.96 -7.29 1.74
CA LEU A 88 10.86 -7.13 2.88
C LEU A 88 11.44 -5.72 2.84
N LEU A 89 11.04 -4.88 3.79
CA LEU A 89 11.58 -3.55 4.01
C LEU A 89 12.79 -3.65 4.94
N THR A 90 13.90 -3.06 4.51
CA THR A 90 15.15 -2.98 5.28
C THR A 90 15.67 -1.55 5.32
N PRO A 91 16.66 -1.21 6.17
CA PRO A 91 17.17 0.16 6.31
C PRO A 91 18.01 0.61 5.12
N SER A 92 18.46 -0.33 4.30
CA SER A 92 19.35 -0.09 3.16
C SER A 92 18.65 -0.18 1.81
N THR A 93 17.41 -0.69 1.76
CA THR A 93 16.69 -0.90 0.51
C THR A 93 15.63 0.17 0.35
N GLY A 94 16.03 1.37 -0.08
CA GLY A 94 15.09 2.38 -0.57
C GLY A 94 14.65 2.18 -2.03
N ASN A 95 14.99 1.06 -2.68
CA ASN A 95 15.04 0.99 -4.15
C ASN A 95 14.60 -0.32 -4.81
N ASP A 96 14.00 -1.29 -4.10
CA ASP A 96 13.35 -2.41 -4.79
C ASP A 96 11.99 -1.94 -5.33
N VAL A 97 12.09 -1.11 -6.36
CA VAL A 97 10.98 -0.64 -7.18
C VAL A 97 10.41 -1.85 -7.89
N THR A 98 9.29 -2.34 -7.41
CA THR A 98 8.62 -3.50 -8.00
C THR A 98 7.36 -3.06 -8.69
N THR A 99 7.25 -3.37 -9.98
CA THR A 99 6.05 -3.08 -10.77
C THR A 99 5.27 -4.37 -11.02
N PHE A 100 3.97 -4.35 -10.81
CA PHE A 100 3.09 -5.49 -11.08
C PHE A 100 1.69 -5.02 -11.48
N SER A 101 1.00 -5.85 -12.26
CA SER A 101 -0.35 -5.56 -12.74
C SER A 101 -1.40 -5.93 -11.69
N MET A 102 -2.39 -5.05 -11.54
CA MET A 102 -3.52 -5.21 -10.65
C MET A 102 -4.82 -4.93 -11.41
N VAL A 103 -5.85 -5.68 -11.08
CA VAL A 103 -7.21 -5.43 -11.61
C VAL A 103 -7.91 -4.35 -10.79
N ALA A 104 -9.00 -3.78 -11.31
CA ALA A 104 -9.88 -2.93 -10.51
C ALA A 104 -10.38 -3.68 -9.26
N GLY A 105 -10.38 -3.01 -8.10
CA GLY A 105 -10.79 -3.64 -6.85
C GLY A 105 -10.29 -2.94 -5.58
N SER A 106 -10.67 -3.50 -4.43
CA SER A 106 -10.26 -3.02 -3.11
C SER A 106 -9.07 -3.81 -2.58
N TYR A 107 -8.11 -3.08 -2.02
CA TYR A 107 -6.84 -3.61 -1.59
C TYR A 107 -6.41 -3.02 -0.26
N SER A 108 -5.49 -3.71 0.42
CA SER A 108 -4.97 -3.26 1.71
C SER A 108 -3.50 -3.63 1.88
N PHE A 109 -2.67 -2.69 2.34
CA PHE A 109 -1.34 -3.01 2.84
C PHE A 109 -1.39 -3.30 4.33
N LYS A 110 -0.75 -4.39 4.76
CA LYS A 110 -0.68 -4.83 6.15
C LYS A 110 0.71 -5.32 6.47
N THR A 111 1.20 -5.07 7.69
CA THR A 111 2.45 -5.71 8.13
C THR A 111 2.22 -7.20 8.36
N LEU A 112 3.12 -8.03 7.85
CA LEU A 112 3.09 -9.50 8.00
C LEU A 112 3.85 -9.94 9.25
N SER A 113 4.86 -9.16 9.65
CA SER A 113 5.69 -9.40 10.81
C SER A 113 5.45 -8.34 11.89
N SER A 114 5.30 -8.76 13.13
CA SER A 114 5.36 -7.85 14.28
C SER A 114 6.82 -7.51 14.58
N VAL A 115 7.17 -6.23 14.50
CA VAL A 115 8.45 -5.71 15.00
C VAL A 115 8.26 -5.09 16.37
N SER A 116 9.17 -5.40 17.29
CA SER A 116 9.16 -4.87 18.66
C SER A 116 10.22 -3.80 18.84
N GLY A 117 9.85 -2.71 19.50
CA GLY A 117 10.75 -1.61 19.82
C GLY A 117 10.55 -0.38 18.92
N PRO A 118 11.18 0.74 19.28
CA PRO A 118 11.01 2.00 18.58
C PRO A 118 11.62 1.97 17.18
N GLY A 119 10.85 2.40 16.19
CA GLY A 119 11.36 2.60 14.84
C GLY A 119 10.31 3.19 13.91
N TYR A 120 10.56 3.08 12.61
CA TYR A 120 9.65 3.54 11.56
C TYR A 120 9.69 2.67 10.31
N PHE A 121 8.66 2.82 9.48
CA PHE A 121 8.69 2.41 8.09
C PHE A 121 7.92 3.40 7.22
N SER A 122 8.36 3.53 5.98
CA SER A 122 7.72 4.34 4.96
C SER A 122 7.58 3.52 3.68
N PHE A 123 6.51 3.77 2.93
CA PHE A 123 6.36 3.19 1.60
C PHE A 123 5.61 4.16 0.70
N SER A 124 5.83 4.01 -0.60
CA SER A 124 5.16 4.75 -1.66
C SER A 124 4.67 3.78 -2.71
N THR A 125 3.49 4.05 -3.25
CA THR A 125 3.00 3.39 -4.46
C THR A 125 2.73 4.43 -5.53
N ALA A 126 3.02 4.09 -6.77
CA ALA A 126 2.60 4.85 -7.93
C ALA A 126 1.72 3.96 -8.79
N ILE A 127 0.54 4.48 -9.13
CA ILE A 127 -0.44 3.77 -9.96
C ILE A 127 -0.46 4.44 -11.33
N ALA A 128 -0.19 3.65 -12.36
CA ALA A 128 -0.39 4.04 -13.75
C ALA A 128 -1.53 3.20 -14.32
N THR A 129 -2.53 3.84 -14.92
CA THR A 129 -3.58 3.11 -15.63
C THR A 129 -2.92 2.29 -16.75
N VAL A 130 -3.31 1.02 -16.88
CA VAL A 130 -2.88 0.24 -18.05
C VAL A 130 -3.60 0.88 -19.25
N PRO A 131 -2.89 1.39 -20.26
CA PRO A 131 -3.55 1.92 -21.44
C PRO A 131 -4.35 0.79 -22.06
N GLU A 132 -5.68 0.93 -22.06
CA GLU A 132 -6.52 0.02 -22.84
C GLU A 132 -6.07 0.12 -24.30
N PRO A 133 -6.01 -0.99 -25.05
CA PRO A 133 -5.81 -0.91 -26.48
C PRO A 133 -6.97 -0.09 -27.04
N ASP A 134 -6.68 1.14 -27.48
CA ASP A 134 -7.64 2.08 -28.07
C ASP A 134 -8.68 1.30 -28.87
N GLU A 135 -9.92 1.25 -28.38
CA GLU A 135 -10.99 0.46 -29.00
C GLU A 135 -11.19 0.86 -30.47
N SER A 136 -10.84 2.10 -30.81
CA SER A 136 -10.81 2.65 -32.17
C SER A 136 -9.79 1.94 -33.07
N HIS A 137 -8.62 1.54 -32.57
CA HIS A 137 -7.62 0.78 -33.30
C HIS A 137 -8.06 -0.67 -33.53
N LEU A 138 -8.73 -1.29 -32.55
CA LEU A 138 -9.31 -2.64 -32.71
C LEU A 138 -10.50 -2.64 -33.68
N LEU A 139 -11.36 -1.63 -33.60
CA LEU A 139 -12.45 -1.42 -34.55
C LEU A 139 -11.92 -1.17 -35.97
N LEU A 140 -10.89 -0.33 -36.11
CA LEU A 140 -10.25 -0.04 -37.40
C LEU A 140 -9.56 -1.28 -37.97
N ALA A 141 -8.88 -2.07 -37.14
CA ALA A 141 -8.29 -3.34 -37.55
C ALA A 141 -9.37 -4.35 -38.00
N GLY A 142 -10.49 -4.42 -37.29
CA GLY A 142 -11.66 -5.21 -37.67
C GLY A 142 -12.26 -4.77 -39.02
N LEU A 143 -12.43 -3.46 -39.22
CA LEU A 143 -12.91 -2.88 -40.48
C LEU A 143 -11.94 -3.12 -41.64
N ALA A 144 -10.63 -3.01 -41.41
CA ALA A 144 -9.61 -3.30 -42.40
C ALA A 144 -9.65 -4.77 -42.86
N MET A 145 -9.81 -5.70 -41.92
CA MET A 145 -9.98 -7.13 -42.23
C MET A 145 -11.25 -7.40 -43.04
N ILE A 146 -12.38 -6.78 -42.69
CA ILE A 146 -13.63 -6.89 -43.45
C ILE A 146 -13.46 -6.34 -44.87
N GLY A 147 -12.78 -5.20 -45.02
CA GLY A 147 -12.49 -4.59 -46.33
C GLY A 147 -11.65 -5.48 -47.24
N ILE A 148 -10.63 -6.15 -46.69
CA ILE A 148 -9.80 -7.10 -47.42
C ILE A 148 -10.63 -8.32 -47.90
N VAL A 149 -11.47 -8.87 -47.02
CA VAL A 149 -12.35 -10.00 -47.36
C VAL A 149 -13.38 -9.61 -48.43
N ALA A 150 -13.99 -8.44 -48.31
CA ALA A 150 -14.96 -7.94 -49.28
C ALA A 150 -14.31 -7.74 -50.66
N ARG A 151 -13.10 -7.16 -50.72
CA ARG A 151 -12.34 -6.99 -51.96
C ARG A 151 -11.99 -8.33 -52.62
N HIS A 152 -11.64 -9.33 -51.83
CA HIS A 152 -11.31 -10.66 -52.34
C HIS A 152 -12.55 -11.39 -52.92
N LYS A 153 -13.75 -11.09 -52.42
CA LYS A 153 -15.01 -11.63 -52.95
C LYS A 153 -15.48 -10.95 -54.24
N LEU A 154 -15.16 -9.68 -54.45
CA LEU A 154 -15.50 -8.94 -55.68
C LEU A 154 -14.59 -9.26 -56.87
N ASN A 155 -13.36 -9.70 -56.61
CA ASN A 155 -12.38 -10.08 -57.64
C ASN A 155 -12.44 -11.58 -58.03
N ARG A 156 -13.45 -12.33 -57.57
CA ARG A 156 -13.74 -13.71 -57.97
C ARG A 156 -15.11 -13.75 -58.64
#